data_AF-A0A1F9B801-F1
#
_entry.id   AF-A0A1F9B801-F1
#
_cell.length_a   1.000
_cell.length_b   1.000
_cell.length_c   1.000
_cell.angle_alpha   90.00
_cell.angle_beta   90.00
_cell.angle_gamma   90.00
#
_symmetry.space_group_name_H-M   'P 1'
#
loop_
_entity.id
_entity.type
_entity.pdbx_description
1 polymer ?
#
loop_
_entity_poly.entity_id
_entity_poly.type
_entity_poly.pdbx_seq_one_letter_code
_entity_poly.pdbx_strand_id
1 'polypeptide(L)'
;MKVLIVVAILVFLYWFFILRPGRLDFWKIASKYPDEAYNLFISEDCWKVFEENLPDDHQFIVPKEDWAGPFRLRVPKLGNRIIYVFGKYPNFEKSQNEFMTKYDKST
;
A
#
# COMPACT_ATOMS: atom_id res chain seq x y z
N MET A 1 -0.05 -15.43 -36.47
CA MET A 1 0.60 -15.87 -35.20
C MET A 1 1.46 -14.79 -34.55
N LYS A 2 2.43 -14.18 -35.23
CA LYS A 2 3.32 -13.15 -34.63
C LYS A 2 2.59 -11.96 -33.98
N VAL A 3 1.53 -11.44 -34.62
CA VAL A 3 0.76 -10.30 -34.09
C VAL A 3 0.03 -10.64 -32.79
N LEU A 4 -0.55 -11.84 -32.67
CA LEU A 4 -1.21 -12.31 -31.44
C LEU A 4 -0.23 -12.44 -30.28
N ILE A 5 1.00 -12.89 -30.56
CA ILE A 5 2.06 -13.01 -29.54
C ILE A 5 2.48 -11.61 -29.06
N VAL A 6 2.63 -10.64 -29.96
CA VAL A 6 2.97 -9.25 -29.59
C VAL A 6 1.87 -8.61 -28.76
N VAL A 7 0.60 -8.81 -29.11
CA VAL A 7 -0.54 -8.31 -28.32
C VAL A 7 -0.58 -8.97 -26.95
N ALA A 8 -0.35 -10.28 -26.85
CA ALA A 8 -0.30 -10.98 -25.56
C ALA A 8 0.84 -10.46 -24.67
N ILE A 9 2.02 -10.20 -25.24
CA ILE A 9 3.16 -9.62 -24.51
C ILE A 9 2.85 -8.20 -24.04
N LEU A 10 2.22 -7.36 -24.86
CA LEU A 10 1.84 -6.01 -24.48
C LEU A 10 0.77 -6.00 -23.38
N VAL A 11 -0.23 -6.87 -23.45
CA VAL A 11 -1.23 -7.05 -22.39
C VAL A 11 -0.56 -7.55 -21.11
N PHE A 12 0.39 -8.50 -21.21
CA PHE A 12 1.13 -9.00 -20.06
C PHE A 12 2.03 -7.93 -19.43
N LEU A 13 2.74 -7.14 -20.24
CA LEU A 13 3.56 -6.03 -19.75
C LEU A 13 2.69 -4.94 -19.14
N TYR A 14 1.57 -4.58 -19.76
CA TYR A 14 0.59 -3.66 -19.20
C TYR A 14 0.07 -4.19 -17.86
N TRP A 15 -0.30 -5.46 -17.78
CA TRP A 15 -0.74 -6.10 -16.53
C TRP A 15 0.37 -6.12 -15.47
N PHE A 16 1.60 -6.44 -15.86
CA PHE A 16 2.73 -6.58 -14.95
C PHE A 16 3.27 -5.23 -14.44
N PHE A 17 3.20 -4.17 -15.23
CA PHE A 17 3.67 -2.84 -14.85
C PHE A 17 2.58 -1.96 -14.23
N ILE A 18 1.34 -2.00 -14.74
CA ILE A 18 0.24 -1.12 -14.27
C ILE A 18 -0.63 -1.78 -13.22
N LEU A 19 -0.85 -3.09 -13.29
CA LEU A 19 -1.61 -3.86 -12.29
C LEU A 19 -0.73 -4.37 -11.13
N ARG A 20 0.52 -3.89 -11.07
CA ARG A 20 1.40 -3.99 -9.91
C ARG A 20 1.50 -2.67 -9.13
N PRO A 21 0.40 -1.91 -8.85
CA PRO A 21 0.52 -0.77 -7.98
C PRO A 21 0.69 -1.29 -6.55
N GLY A 22 1.89 -1.17 -6.02
CA GLY A 22 2.14 -1.26 -4.59
C GLY A 22 1.99 -2.65 -3.97
N ARG A 23 2.94 -3.54 -4.30
CA ARG A 23 3.44 -4.62 -3.42
C ARG A 23 2.35 -5.34 -2.63
N LEU A 24 1.65 -6.26 -3.30
CA LEU A 24 0.89 -7.29 -2.61
C LEU A 24 1.71 -7.97 -1.50
N ASP A 25 3.02 -8.11 -1.70
CA ASP A 25 3.96 -8.63 -0.70
C ASP A 25 4.06 -7.74 0.55
N PHE A 26 4.09 -6.41 0.39
CA PHE A 26 4.07 -5.49 1.52
C PHE A 26 2.77 -5.65 2.30
N TRP A 27 1.62 -5.66 1.62
CA TRP A 27 0.32 -5.84 2.27
C TRP A 27 0.16 -7.23 2.89
N LYS A 28 0.80 -8.25 2.32
CA LYS A 28 0.87 -9.60 2.89
C LYS A 28 1.68 -9.61 4.20
N ILE A 29 2.81 -8.90 4.25
CA ILE A 29 3.60 -8.76 5.48
C ILE A 29 2.85 -7.89 6.49
N ALA A 30 2.27 -6.77 6.05
CA ALA A 30 1.50 -5.86 6.89
C ALA A 30 0.27 -6.55 7.49
N SER A 31 -0.41 -7.43 6.76
CA SER A 31 -1.51 -8.24 7.30
C SER A 31 -1.04 -9.34 8.26
N LYS A 32 0.20 -9.84 8.12
CA LYS A 32 0.81 -10.79 9.06
C LYS A 32 1.28 -10.10 10.35
N TYR A 33 1.77 -8.86 10.24
CA TYR A 33 2.23 -8.02 11.35
C TYR A 33 1.48 -6.68 11.38
N PRO A 34 0.16 -6.68 11.62
CA PRO A 34 -0.68 -5.49 11.50
C PRO A 34 -0.33 -4.40 12.52
N ASP A 35 0.09 -4.80 13.72
CA ASP A 35 0.44 -3.84 14.77
C ASP A 35 1.77 -3.14 14.49
N GLU A 36 2.74 -3.84 13.89
CA GLU A 36 4.01 -3.23 13.49
C GLU A 36 3.85 -2.35 12.25
N ALA A 37 3.03 -2.76 11.28
CA ALA A 37 2.66 -1.92 10.16
C ALA A 37 1.95 -0.64 10.62
N TYR A 38 1.04 -0.75 11.59
CA TYR A 38 0.40 0.42 12.19
C TYR A 38 1.41 1.37 12.85
N ASN A 39 2.35 0.83 13.64
CA ASN A 39 3.39 1.65 14.27
C ASN A 39 4.26 2.36 13.22
N LEU A 40 4.54 1.73 12.08
CA LEU A 40 5.25 2.36 10.96
C LEU A 40 4.43 3.54 10.41
N PHE A 41 3.15 3.32 10.12
CA PHE A 41 2.27 4.34 9.54
C PHE A 41 2.09 5.58 10.43
N ILE A 42 2.09 5.41 11.76
CA ILE A 42 2.03 6.55 12.68
C ILE A 42 3.40 7.21 12.90
N SER A 43 4.49 6.51 12.63
CA SER A 43 5.86 7.00 12.87
C SER A 43 6.43 7.83 11.72
N GLU A 44 5.88 7.67 10.51
CA GLU A 44 6.38 8.31 9.30
C GLU A 44 5.35 9.27 8.71
N ASP A 45 5.78 10.51 8.42
CA ASP A 45 4.94 11.56 7.82
C ASP A 45 4.46 11.25 6.40
N CYS A 46 5.04 10.22 5.76
CA CYS A 46 4.63 9.80 4.42
C CYS A 46 3.33 8.96 4.43
N TRP A 47 2.81 8.62 5.60
CA TRP A 47 1.57 7.86 5.76
C TRP A 47 0.49 8.69 6.44
N LYS A 48 -0.76 8.50 5.98
CA LYS A 48 -1.94 9.05 6.64
C LYS A 48 -2.87 7.92 7.00
N VAL A 49 -3.25 7.84 8.28
CA VAL A 49 -4.12 6.80 8.80
C VAL A 49 -5.42 7.41 9.32
N PHE A 50 -6.54 6.79 8.98
CA PHE A 50 -7.87 7.08 9.53
C PHE A 50 -8.37 5.83 10.27
N GLU A 51 -8.55 5.95 11.59
CA GLU A 51 -8.85 4.80 12.47
C GLU A 51 -10.33 4.41 12.53
N GLU A 52 -11.24 5.31 12.19
CA GLU A 52 -12.68 5.09 12.33
C GLU A 52 -13.37 4.95 10.98
N ASN A 53 -13.50 6.06 10.25
CA ASN A 53 -14.12 6.12 8.93
C ASN A 53 -13.36 7.10 8.05
N LEU A 54 -13.40 6.88 6.75
CA LEU A 54 -13.01 7.89 5.77
C LEU A 54 -13.98 9.06 5.89
N PRO A 55 -13.51 10.29 6.20
CA PRO A 55 -14.35 11.48 6.08
C PRO A 55 -14.81 11.63 4.63
N ASP A 56 -16.01 12.15 4.37
CA ASP A 56 -16.46 12.43 2.99
C ASP A 56 -15.49 13.41 2.29
N ASP A 57 -14.91 14.34 3.05
CA ASP A 57 -13.92 15.34 2.61
C ASP A 57 -12.47 14.83 2.58
N HIS A 58 -12.23 13.51 2.68
CA HIS A 58 -10.88 12.94 2.65
C HIS A 58 -10.06 13.38 1.43
N GLN A 59 -10.72 13.68 0.31
CA GLN A 59 -10.06 14.09 -0.94
C GLN A 59 -9.31 15.43 -0.82
N PHE A 60 -9.72 16.31 0.12
CA PHE A 60 -9.00 17.56 0.40
C PHE A 60 -7.77 17.35 1.28
N ILE A 61 -7.78 16.29 2.11
CA ILE A 61 -6.70 15.96 3.04
C ILE A 61 -5.65 15.08 2.34
N VAL A 62 -6.10 14.14 1.52
CA VAL A 62 -5.29 13.19 0.75
C VAL A 62 -5.72 13.24 -0.72
N PRO A 63 -5.22 14.22 -1.50
CA PRO A 63 -5.50 14.30 -2.93
C PRO A 63 -5.06 13.02 -3.63
N LYS A 64 -5.93 12.45 -4.48
CA LYS A 64 -5.62 11.22 -5.22
C LYS A 64 -4.39 11.30 -6.11
N GLU A 65 -4.01 12.51 -6.52
CA GLU A 65 -2.83 12.76 -7.34
C GLU A 65 -1.53 12.56 -6.56
N ASP A 66 -1.53 12.88 -5.27
CA ASP A 66 -0.34 12.84 -4.41
C ASP A 66 -0.31 11.60 -3.50
N TRP A 67 -1.44 10.90 -3.33
CA TRP A 67 -1.59 9.83 -2.35
C TRP A 67 -2.12 8.53 -2.97
N ALA A 68 -1.42 7.43 -2.71
CA ALA A 68 -1.86 6.08 -2.99
C ALA A 68 -2.83 5.58 -1.90
N GLY A 69 -3.98 5.05 -2.31
CA GLY A 69 -4.98 4.48 -1.41
C GLY A 69 -6.39 4.62 -1.96
N PRO A 70 -7.44 4.39 -1.15
CA PRO A 70 -7.40 3.98 0.26
C PRO A 70 -7.06 2.49 0.41
N PHE A 71 -6.04 2.18 1.22
CA PHE A 71 -5.76 0.80 1.62
C PHE A 71 -6.43 0.48 2.96
N ARG A 72 -6.86 -0.76 3.15
CA ARG A 72 -7.54 -1.19 4.37
C ARG A 72 -6.68 -2.19 5.10
N LEU A 73 -6.42 -1.94 6.38
CA LEU A 73 -5.73 -2.87 7.27
C LEU A 73 -6.56 -3.08 8.54
N ARG A 74 -6.67 -4.31 9.00
CA ARG A 74 -7.28 -4.60 10.31
C ARG A 74 -6.17 -4.65 11.34
N VAL A 75 -6.28 -3.82 12.38
CA VAL A 75 -5.26 -3.71 13.44
C VAL A 75 -5.84 -4.25 14.76
N PRO A 76 -5.39 -5.43 15.23
CA PRO A 76 -5.79 -5.99 16.51
C PRO A 76 -5.54 -5.05 17.69
N LYS A 77 -4.40 -4.33 17.71
CA LYS A 77 -4.02 -3.39 18.78
C LYS A 77 -5.04 -2.26 19.03
N LEU A 78 -5.83 -1.89 18.03
CA LEU A 78 -6.88 -0.86 18.15
C LEU A 78 -8.26 -1.44 18.53
N GLY A 79 -8.29 -2.66 19.07
CA GLY A 79 -9.54 -3.38 19.33
C GLY A 79 -10.12 -4.02 18.08
N ASN A 80 -9.25 -4.52 17.18
CA ASN A 80 -9.62 -5.20 15.95
C ASN A 80 -10.37 -4.32 14.92
N ARG A 81 -10.10 -3.01 14.94
CA ARG A 81 -10.68 -2.02 14.04
C ARG A 81 -10.03 -2.06 12.64
N ILE A 82 -10.79 -1.62 11.63
CA ILE A 82 -10.28 -1.44 10.28
C ILE A 82 -9.81 0.01 10.16
N ILE A 83 -8.54 0.18 9.83
CA ILE A 83 -7.95 1.48 9.54
C ILE A 83 -7.86 1.67 8.02
N TYR A 84 -7.96 2.92 7.59
CA TYR A 84 -7.71 3.32 6.21
C TYR A 84 -6.39 4.05 6.12
N VAL A 85 -5.53 3.57 5.22
CA VAL A 85 -4.15 4.04 5.09
C VAL A 85 -3.95 4.63 3.70
N PHE A 86 -3.31 5.78 3.65
CA PHE A 86 -2.86 6.44 2.43
C PHE A 86 -1.35 6.64 2.49
N GLY A 87 -0.65 6.34 1.40
CA GLY A 87 0.79 6.58 1.27
C GLY A 87 1.07 7.72 0.30
N LYS A 88 1.89 8.70 0.69
CA LYS A 88 2.23 9.87 -0.12
C LYS A 88 3.30 9.55 -1.18
N TYR A 89 3.00 9.77 -2.45
CA TYR A 89 3.99 9.67 -3.53
C TYR A 89 5.01 10.81 -3.44
N PRO A 90 6.28 10.57 -3.83
CA PRO A 90 6.90 9.28 -4.17
C PRO A 90 7.45 8.53 -2.94
N ASN A 91 7.34 9.12 -1.74
CA ASN A 91 8.11 8.69 -0.57
C ASN A 91 7.64 7.37 0.04
N PHE A 92 6.36 7.02 -0.07
CA PHE A 92 5.84 5.80 0.55
C PHE A 92 6.43 4.53 -0.05
N GLU A 93 6.84 4.54 -1.33
CA GLU A 93 7.48 3.37 -1.95
C GLU A 93 8.80 3.01 -1.26
N LYS A 94 9.55 4.03 -0.82
CA LYS A 94 10.79 3.86 -0.06
C LYS A 94 10.50 3.28 1.33
N SER A 95 9.51 3.82 2.04
CA SER A 95 9.07 3.29 3.34
C SER A 95 8.63 1.82 3.25
N GLN A 96 7.84 1.47 2.24
CA GLN A 96 7.48 0.08 1.98
C GLN A 96 8.73 -0.80 1.75
N ASN A 97 9.78 -0.26 1.10
CA ASN A 97 11.01 -1.00 0.77
C ASN A 97 11.82 -1.31 2.01
N GLU A 98 11.96 -0.33 2.88
CA GLU A 98 12.63 -0.47 4.16
C GLU A 98 11.86 -1.44 5.07
N PHE A 99 10.53 -1.34 5.11
CA PHE A 99 9.69 -2.27 5.85
C PHE A 99 9.87 -3.71 5.35
N MET A 100 9.73 -3.97 4.04
CA MET A 100 9.93 -5.33 3.53
C MET A 100 11.35 -5.85 3.80
N THR A 101 12.38 -5.02 3.64
CA THR A 101 13.78 -5.43 3.89
C THR A 101 14.00 -5.88 5.33
N LYS A 102 13.32 -5.26 6.30
CA LYS A 102 13.35 -5.66 7.72
C LYS A 102 12.83 -7.08 7.94
N TYR A 103 11.80 -7.51 7.19
CA TYR A 103 11.19 -8.84 7.34
C TYR A 103 11.73 -9.89 6.36
N ASP A 104 12.28 -9.47 5.21
CA ASP A 104 12.84 -10.38 4.21
C ASP A 104 14.22 -10.93 4.67
N LYS A 105 15.02 -10.10 5.37
CA LYS A 105 16.28 -10.55 6.02
C LYS A 105 16.09 -11.49 7.22
N SER A 106 14.85 -11.77 7.61
CA SER A 106 14.51 -12.67 8.73
C SER A 106 14.23 -14.12 8.28
N THR A 107 14.33 -14.42 6.98
CA THR A 107 14.16 -15.78 6.43
C THR A 107 15.48 -16.30 5.90
#